data_AF-A0A6C0DQ21-F1
#
_entry.id   AF-A0A6C0DQ21-F1
#
_cell.length_a   1.000
_cell.length_b   1.000
_cell.length_c   1.000
_cell.angle_alpha   90.00
_cell.angle_beta   90.00
_cell.angle_gamma   90.00
#
_symmetry.space_group_name_H-M   'P 1'
#
loop_
_entity.id
_entity.type
_entity.pdbx_description
1 polymer ?
#
loop_
_entity_poly.entity_id
_entity_poly.type
_entity_poly.pdbx_seq_one_letter_code
_entity_poly.pdbx_strand_id
1 'polypeptide(L)'
;MAYSEFFNFIDKAQIKTIFELGSRDLIDAIQLSDHFNNSKVYAFECNPDCLIECNKQLAYLDNYKKQNIVLVDKAVSLTDDKVSFYPFDLTKYDNMGSSSMLKIDFSLRNRDDPDYNRENPQKEITVNGVRLDTFINDNDIQNIDLLCIDLQGYELNAIKSLGVHLHKVKYIITECSIQSTYTHGSTFEELNDYLNEYNFVYHCSNRFGNQFPHLNIRGFSEFDSLFINYSTI
;
A
#
# COMPACT_ATOMS: atom_id res chain seq x y z
N MET A 1 3.19 -0.97 14.58
CA MET A 1 3.22 -0.31 13.27
C MET A 1 3.41 -1.39 12.24
N ALA A 2 2.64 -1.36 11.16
CA ALA A 2 2.75 -2.37 10.10
C ALA A 2 4.20 -2.51 9.58
N TYR A 3 4.94 -1.40 9.55
CA TYR A 3 6.23 -1.33 8.86
C TYR A 3 7.47 -1.38 9.76
N SER A 4 7.30 -1.42 11.10
CA SER A 4 8.42 -1.13 12.02
C SER A 4 9.60 -2.08 11.94
N GLU A 5 9.40 -3.32 11.50
CA GLU A 5 10.48 -4.30 11.37
C GLU A 5 11.46 -3.95 10.24
N PHE A 6 11.01 -3.21 9.23
CA PHE A 6 11.81 -2.84 8.07
C PHE A 6 12.69 -1.60 8.32
N PHE A 7 12.37 -0.81 9.34
CA PHE A 7 13.00 0.50 9.57
C PHE A 7 14.51 0.42 9.85
N ASN A 8 14.98 -0.70 10.40
CA ASN A 8 16.41 -0.91 10.65
C ASN A 8 17.24 -1.03 9.36
N PHE A 9 16.61 -1.22 8.21
CA PHE A 9 17.26 -1.34 6.90
C PHE A 9 17.14 -0.05 6.06
N ILE A 10 16.52 1.00 6.60
CA ILE A 10 16.27 2.26 5.90
C ILE A 10 17.11 3.35 6.55
N ASP A 11 17.91 4.06 5.75
CA ASP A 11 18.63 5.24 6.23
C ASP A 11 17.65 6.37 6.53
N LYS A 12 17.27 6.48 7.81
CA LYS A 12 16.35 7.48 8.33
C LYS A 12 16.73 8.93 7.99
N ALA A 13 18.02 9.24 7.79
CA ALA A 13 18.45 10.59 7.43
C ALA A 13 18.10 10.97 5.98
N GLN A 14 17.85 9.98 5.12
CA GLN A 14 17.55 10.17 3.71
C GLN A 14 16.06 10.25 3.39
N ILE A 15 15.19 9.94 4.36
CA ILE A 15 13.74 9.95 4.18
C ILE A 15 13.21 11.34 4.52
N LYS A 16 12.56 11.98 3.53
CA LYS A 16 11.91 13.29 3.65
C LYS A 16 10.49 13.29 3.09
N THR A 17 10.25 12.50 2.05
CA THR A 17 8.94 12.37 1.41
C THR A 17 8.53 10.92 1.34
N ILE A 18 7.37 10.62 1.91
CA ILE A 18 6.80 9.28 2.02
C ILE A 18 5.43 9.27 1.34
N PHE A 19 5.18 8.26 0.52
CA PHE A 19 3.84 7.96 0.03
C PHE A 19 3.35 6.71 0.76
N GLU A 20 2.21 6.82 1.45
CA GLU A 20 1.54 5.69 2.07
C GLU A 20 0.23 5.45 1.31
N LEU A 21 0.07 4.26 0.73
CA LEU A 21 -1.09 3.90 -0.06
C LEU A 21 -1.92 2.86 0.68
N GLY A 22 -3.19 3.18 0.98
CA GLY A 22 -4.05 2.34 1.80
C GLY A 22 -3.99 2.70 3.28
N SER A 23 -4.23 3.97 3.61
CA SER A 23 -3.98 4.51 4.95
C SER A 23 -4.92 3.97 6.04
N ARG A 24 -6.14 3.52 5.67
CA ARG A 24 -7.22 2.99 6.52
C ARG A 24 -7.71 3.93 7.63
N ASP A 25 -6.85 4.35 8.53
CA ASP A 25 -7.17 5.21 9.67
C ASP A 25 -6.11 6.29 9.94
N LEU A 26 -5.08 6.42 9.10
CA LEU A 26 -3.99 7.41 9.20
C LEU A 26 -2.99 7.16 10.34
N ILE A 27 -3.13 6.09 11.12
CA ILE A 27 -2.23 5.81 12.24
C ILE A 27 -0.81 5.51 11.74
N ASP A 28 -0.66 4.69 10.70
CA ASP A 28 0.65 4.36 10.14
C ASP A 28 1.30 5.59 9.47
N ALA A 29 0.53 6.46 8.79
CA ALA A 29 1.03 7.74 8.25
C ALA A 29 1.66 8.63 9.33
N ILE A 30 0.97 8.79 10.46
CA ILE A 30 1.45 9.59 11.60
C ILE A 30 2.74 9.01 12.13
N GLN A 31 2.77 7.68 12.27
CA GLN A 31 3.91 6.97 12.79
C GLN A 31 5.12 7.00 11.84
N LEU A 32 4.90 6.92 10.51
CA LEU A 32 5.93 7.10 9.49
C LEU A 32 6.53 8.50 9.55
N SER A 33 5.70 9.54 9.63
CA SER A 33 6.16 10.93 9.81
C SER A 33 7.04 11.06 11.05
N ASP A 34 6.55 10.61 12.21
CA ASP A 34 7.27 10.69 13.48
C ASP A 34 8.58 9.90 13.45
N HIS A 35 8.55 8.69 12.89
CA HIS A 35 9.73 7.83 12.81
C HIS A 35 10.80 8.45 11.91
N PHE A 36 10.44 9.00 10.75
CA PHE A 36 11.37 9.56 9.78
C PHE A 36 11.57 11.08 9.93
N ASN A 37 11.86 11.53 11.16
CA ASN A 37 12.24 12.92 11.47
C ASN A 37 11.20 13.99 11.05
N ASN A 38 9.91 13.71 11.22
CA ASN A 38 8.81 14.56 10.77
C ASN A 38 8.79 14.73 9.23
N SER A 39 9.06 13.65 8.51
CA SER A 39 8.97 13.60 7.05
C SER A 39 7.56 13.96 6.56
N LYS A 40 7.50 14.51 5.35
CA LYS A 40 6.24 14.76 4.65
C LYS A 40 5.64 13.43 4.20
N VAL A 41 4.42 13.12 4.64
CA VAL A 41 3.66 11.92 4.26
C VAL A 41 2.44 12.33 3.45
N TYR A 42 2.30 11.71 2.28
CA TYR A 42 1.08 11.74 1.48
C TYR A 42 0.38 10.40 1.67
N ALA A 43 -0.69 10.40 2.46
CA ALA A 43 -1.46 9.22 2.83
C ALA A 43 -2.71 9.12 1.94
N PHE A 44 -2.79 8.09 1.12
CA PHE A 44 -3.88 7.87 0.18
C PHE A 44 -4.92 6.92 0.78
N GLU A 45 -6.17 7.32 0.71
CA GLU A 45 -7.33 6.52 1.12
C GLU A 45 -8.55 6.94 0.30
N CYS A 46 -9.45 6.02 -0.02
CA CYS A 46 -10.65 6.29 -0.82
C CYS A 46 -11.92 5.63 -0.28
N ASN A 47 -11.79 4.71 0.69
CA ASN A 47 -12.92 4.08 1.34
C ASN A 47 -13.62 5.12 2.25
N PRO A 48 -14.91 5.42 2.03
CA PRO A 48 -15.65 6.38 2.85
C PRO A 48 -15.63 6.07 4.35
N ASP A 49 -15.68 4.78 4.72
CA ASP A 49 -15.65 4.37 6.13
C ASP A 49 -14.26 4.62 6.76
N CYS A 50 -13.17 4.35 6.02
CA CYS A 50 -11.80 4.66 6.42
C CYS A 50 -11.54 6.17 6.51
N LEU A 51 -12.05 6.96 5.55
CA LEU A 51 -11.89 8.41 5.52
C LEU A 51 -12.49 9.09 6.75
N ILE A 52 -13.56 8.54 7.32
CA ILE A 52 -14.13 9.03 8.59
C ILE A 52 -13.08 8.90 9.70
N GLU A 53 -12.40 7.76 9.82
CA GLU A 53 -11.36 7.54 10.83
C GLU A 53 -10.11 8.38 10.56
N CYS A 54 -9.68 8.47 9.31
CA CYS A 54 -8.55 9.33 8.91
C CYS A 54 -8.80 10.81 9.30
N ASN A 55 -9.99 11.33 9.03
CA ASN A 55 -10.36 12.70 9.37
C ASN A 55 -10.46 12.93 10.89
N LYS A 56 -10.93 11.93 11.65
CA LYS A 56 -10.89 11.97 13.13
C LYS A 56 -9.44 12.09 13.60
N GLN A 57 -8.53 11.24 13.12
CA GLN A 57 -7.12 11.32 13.52
C GLN A 57 -6.49 12.67 13.14
N LEU A 58 -6.72 13.16 11.92
CA LEU A 58 -6.28 14.49 11.51
C LEU A 58 -6.76 15.57 12.48
N ALA A 59 -8.03 15.54 12.90
CA ALA A 59 -8.56 16.56 13.80
C ALA A 59 -7.79 16.64 15.13
N TYR A 60 -7.33 15.51 15.66
CA TYR A 60 -6.57 15.41 16.92
C TYR A 60 -5.10 15.81 16.82
N LEU A 61 -4.52 15.88 15.62
CA LEU A 61 -3.13 16.29 15.43
C LEU A 61 -2.91 17.77 15.77
N ASP A 62 -1.76 18.08 16.35
CA ASP A 62 -1.31 19.46 16.50
C ASP A 62 -0.97 20.11 15.14
N ASN A 63 -0.86 21.44 15.13
CA ASN A 63 -0.60 22.21 13.91
C ASN A 63 0.77 21.92 13.28
N TYR A 64 1.73 21.42 14.06
CA TYR A 64 3.05 21.08 13.55
C TYR A 64 2.99 19.77 12.75
N LYS A 65 2.36 18.72 13.30
CA LYS A 65 2.15 17.44 12.62
C LYS A 65 1.25 17.55 11.39
N LYS A 66 0.18 18.36 11.47
CA LYS A 66 -0.72 18.62 10.33
C LYS A 66 -0.01 19.16 9.09
N GLN A 67 1.10 19.87 9.23
CA GLN A 67 1.86 20.38 8.09
C GLN A 67 2.62 19.27 7.34
N ASN A 68 2.93 18.17 8.03
CA ASN A 68 3.71 17.06 7.48
C ASN A 68 2.85 15.90 6.99
N ILE A 69 1.54 15.89 7.25
CA ILE A 69 0.66 14.79 6.83
C ILE A 69 -0.42 15.34 5.92
N VAL A 70 -0.54 14.77 4.72
CA VAL A 70 -1.55 15.12 3.72
C VAL A 70 -2.39 13.89 3.45
N LEU A 71 -3.67 13.96 3.82
CA LEU A 71 -4.64 12.95 3.41
C LEU A 71 -5.09 13.24 1.97
N VAL A 72 -4.96 12.25 1.10
CA VAL A 72 -5.38 12.29 -0.29
C VAL A 72 -6.59 11.37 -0.45
N ASP A 73 -7.77 11.97 -0.54
CA ASP A 73 -9.06 11.29 -0.73
C ASP A 73 -9.24 10.84 -2.20
N LYS A 74 -8.42 9.87 -2.62
CA LYS A 74 -8.44 9.27 -3.97
C LYS A 74 -7.89 7.85 -3.93
N ALA A 75 -8.40 7.00 -4.83
CA ALA A 75 -7.83 5.67 -5.05
C ALA A 75 -6.60 5.78 -5.95
N VAL A 76 -5.46 5.20 -5.55
CA VAL A 76 -4.32 5.09 -6.45
C VAL A 76 -4.65 4.10 -7.56
N SER A 77 -4.58 4.54 -8.82
CA SER A 77 -5.10 3.81 -9.96
C SER A 77 -4.23 4.00 -11.21
N LEU A 78 -4.51 3.25 -12.27
CA LEU A 78 -3.83 3.40 -13.57
C LEU A 78 -4.39 4.56 -14.41
N THR A 79 -5.45 5.23 -13.96
CA THR A 79 -6.12 6.35 -14.62
C THR A 79 -6.41 7.48 -13.63
N ASP A 80 -6.65 8.70 -14.14
CA ASP A 80 -7.14 9.82 -13.33
C ASP A 80 -8.68 9.92 -13.34
N ASP A 81 -9.35 8.96 -13.97
CA ASP A 81 -10.80 8.84 -14.03
C ASP A 81 -11.39 8.26 -12.74
N LYS A 82 -12.73 8.27 -12.66
CA LYS A 82 -13.46 7.51 -11.65
C LYS A 82 -13.29 6.00 -11.86
N VAL A 83 -13.08 5.27 -10.77
CA VAL A 83 -12.84 3.82 -10.78
C VAL A 83 -13.82 3.08 -9.86
N SER A 84 -14.08 1.81 -10.18
CA SER A 84 -14.79 0.91 -9.26
C SER A 84 -13.90 0.59 -8.05
N PHE A 85 -14.50 0.60 -6.87
CA PHE A 85 -13.87 0.22 -5.63
C PHE A 85 -14.81 -0.68 -4.82
N TYR A 86 -14.24 -1.67 -4.15
CA TYR A 86 -14.99 -2.75 -3.49
C TYR A 86 -14.74 -2.74 -1.97
N PRO A 87 -15.33 -1.77 -1.24
CA PRO A 87 -15.25 -1.76 0.21
C PRO A 87 -16.07 -2.88 0.81
N PHE A 88 -15.65 -3.33 1.99
CA PHE A 88 -16.43 -4.28 2.76
C PHE A 88 -17.71 -3.62 3.29
N ASP A 89 -18.83 -4.33 3.21
CA ASP A 89 -20.05 -3.99 3.93
C ASP A 89 -19.86 -4.36 5.40
N LEU A 90 -19.60 -3.35 6.23
CA LEU A 90 -19.33 -3.52 7.66
C LEU A 90 -20.52 -4.11 8.45
N THR A 91 -21.72 -4.09 7.87
CA THR A 91 -22.87 -4.79 8.47
C THR A 91 -22.82 -6.30 8.27
N LYS A 92 -22.06 -6.77 7.27
CA LYS A 92 -21.84 -8.19 6.97
C LYS A 92 -20.51 -8.69 7.52
N TYR A 93 -19.46 -7.87 7.45
CA TYR A 93 -18.13 -8.21 7.95
C TYR A 93 -17.36 -6.95 8.34
N ASP A 94 -17.10 -6.79 9.64
CA ASP A 94 -16.43 -5.62 10.20
C ASP A 94 -14.90 -5.67 9.95
N ASN A 95 -14.52 -5.44 8.70
CA ASN A 95 -13.12 -5.33 8.30
C ASN A 95 -12.96 -4.35 7.12
N MET A 96 -13.01 -3.06 7.42
CA MET A 96 -12.82 -2.01 6.40
C MET A 96 -11.43 -2.05 5.73
N GLY A 97 -10.42 -2.65 6.40
CA GLY A 97 -9.04 -2.73 5.91
C GLY A 97 -8.86 -3.67 4.72
N SER A 98 -9.72 -4.67 4.55
CA SER A 98 -9.67 -5.61 3.41
C SER A 98 -10.31 -5.06 2.12
N SER A 99 -10.53 -3.75 2.04
CA SER A 99 -11.14 -3.11 0.87
C SER A 99 -10.11 -2.95 -0.26
N SER A 100 -10.54 -3.08 -1.52
CA SER A 100 -9.62 -3.01 -2.67
C SER A 100 -10.33 -2.48 -3.91
N MET A 101 -9.56 -2.05 -4.91
CA MET A 101 -10.05 -1.93 -6.29
C MET A 101 -10.34 -3.30 -6.93
N LEU A 102 -9.93 -4.39 -6.27
CA LEU A 102 -10.15 -5.76 -6.69
C LEU A 102 -11.20 -6.45 -5.83
N LYS A 103 -11.81 -7.50 -6.37
CA LYS A 103 -12.77 -8.33 -5.64
C LYS A 103 -12.04 -9.43 -4.90
N ILE A 104 -12.31 -9.59 -3.61
CA ILE A 104 -11.78 -10.69 -2.82
C ILE A 104 -12.35 -12.03 -3.29
N ASP A 105 -11.50 -13.05 -3.33
CA ASP A 105 -11.81 -14.43 -3.67
C ASP A 105 -11.50 -15.36 -2.48
N PHE A 106 -12.55 -15.64 -1.71
CA PHE A 106 -12.48 -16.55 -0.57
C PHE A 106 -12.34 -18.03 -0.96
N SER A 107 -12.50 -18.39 -2.23
CA SER A 107 -12.39 -19.79 -2.67
C SER A 107 -10.96 -20.31 -2.65
N LEU A 108 -9.98 -19.40 -2.68
CA LEU A 108 -8.55 -19.71 -2.63
C LEU A 108 -8.00 -19.85 -1.21
N ARG A 109 -8.81 -19.57 -0.18
CA ARG A 109 -8.37 -19.76 1.21
C ARG A 109 -8.19 -21.24 1.55
N ASN A 110 -7.42 -21.52 2.59
CA ASN A 110 -7.27 -22.89 3.07
C ASN A 110 -8.61 -23.40 3.64
N ARG A 111 -8.89 -24.71 3.54
CA ARG A 111 -10.19 -25.27 3.93
C ARG A 111 -10.51 -25.12 5.43
N ASP A 112 -9.48 -24.97 6.25
CA ASP A 112 -9.54 -24.73 7.68
C ASP A 112 -9.64 -23.24 8.05
N ASP A 113 -9.54 -22.33 7.07
CA ASP A 113 -9.79 -20.91 7.25
C ASP A 113 -11.30 -20.65 7.44
N PRO A 114 -11.70 -19.85 8.46
CA PRO A 114 -13.12 -19.57 8.72
C PRO A 114 -13.81 -18.82 7.58
N ASP A 115 -13.07 -18.18 6.69
CA ASP A 115 -13.61 -17.47 5.54
C ASP A 115 -13.56 -18.29 4.25
N TYR A 116 -13.12 -19.56 4.27
CA TYR A 116 -13.13 -20.41 3.08
C TYR A 116 -14.54 -20.52 2.47
N ASN A 117 -14.67 -20.12 1.20
CA ASN A 117 -15.95 -20.03 0.48
C ASN A 117 -17.04 -19.19 1.17
N ARG A 118 -16.64 -18.21 1.98
CA ARG A 118 -17.55 -17.22 2.55
C ARG A 118 -18.25 -16.41 1.44
N GLU A 119 -19.51 -16.03 1.69
CA GLU A 119 -20.22 -15.07 0.83
C GLU A 119 -19.48 -13.73 0.81
N ASN A 120 -19.21 -13.20 -0.39
CA ASN A 120 -18.44 -11.97 -0.54
C ASN A 120 -19.16 -10.78 0.15
N PRO A 121 -18.54 -10.15 1.18
CA PRO A 121 -19.14 -9.06 1.93
C PRO A 121 -18.90 -7.69 1.26
N GLN A 122 -18.24 -7.63 0.10
CA GLN A 122 -17.97 -6.38 -0.60
C GLN A 122 -19.23 -5.83 -1.27
N LYS A 123 -19.35 -4.50 -1.24
CA LYS A 123 -20.25 -3.71 -2.09
C LYS A 123 -19.42 -3.03 -3.18
N GLU A 124 -20.03 -2.64 -4.29
CA GLU A 124 -19.36 -1.83 -5.31
C GLU A 124 -19.74 -0.37 -5.16
N ILE A 125 -18.74 0.51 -5.15
CA ILE A 125 -18.90 1.97 -5.21
C ILE A 125 -17.99 2.55 -6.29
N THR A 126 -18.20 3.83 -6.59
CA THR A 126 -17.33 4.58 -7.49
C THR A 126 -16.60 5.66 -6.71
N VAL A 127 -15.27 5.72 -6.85
CA VAL A 127 -14.41 6.70 -6.21
C VAL A 127 -13.56 7.41 -7.27
N ASN A 128 -12.95 8.55 -6.92
CA ASN A 128 -12.02 9.23 -7.82
C ASN A 128 -10.68 8.48 -7.84
N GLY A 129 -10.20 8.10 -9.01
CA GLY A 129 -8.87 7.55 -9.20
C GLY A 129 -7.82 8.65 -9.35
N VAL A 130 -6.56 8.29 -9.15
CA VAL A 130 -5.41 9.13 -9.48
C VAL A 130 -4.21 8.27 -9.82
N ARG A 131 -3.48 8.63 -10.87
CA ARG A 131 -2.16 8.07 -11.10
C ARG A 131 -1.14 8.77 -10.23
N LEU A 132 -0.17 8.02 -9.70
CA LEU A 132 0.87 8.64 -8.87
C LEU A 132 1.76 9.62 -9.67
N ASP A 133 2.06 9.34 -10.95
CA ASP A 133 2.78 10.31 -11.80
C ASP A 133 2.01 11.62 -11.99
N THR A 134 0.71 11.57 -12.26
CA THR A 134 -0.16 12.76 -12.31
C THR A 134 -0.12 13.50 -10.98
N PHE A 135 -0.33 12.81 -9.85
CA PHE A 135 -0.29 13.44 -8.53
C PHE A 135 1.04 14.13 -8.22
N ILE A 136 2.16 13.48 -8.57
CA ILE A 136 3.51 14.02 -8.40
C ILE A 136 3.67 15.33 -9.18
N ASN A 137 3.26 15.33 -10.46
CA ASN A 137 3.40 16.48 -11.34
C ASN A 137 2.50 17.64 -10.90
N ASP A 138 1.24 17.36 -10.54
CA ASP A 138 0.27 18.37 -10.10
C ASP A 138 0.67 19.07 -8.79
N ASN A 139 1.49 18.42 -7.96
CA ASN A 139 1.93 18.92 -6.65
C ASN A 139 3.41 19.29 -6.61
N ASP A 140 4.09 19.34 -7.76
CA ASP A 140 5.52 19.64 -7.89
C ASP A 140 6.43 18.81 -6.95
N ILE A 141 6.08 17.53 -6.74
CA ILE A 141 6.81 16.64 -5.82
C ILE A 141 8.12 16.21 -6.49
N GLN A 142 9.25 16.60 -5.91
CA GLN A 142 10.56 16.43 -6.53
C GLN A 142 11.09 14.99 -6.43
N ASN A 143 10.88 14.35 -5.29
CA ASN A 143 11.36 13.01 -4.94
C ASN A 143 10.36 12.28 -4.03
N ILE A 144 10.39 10.95 -4.09
CA ILE A 144 9.71 10.06 -3.16
C ILE A 144 10.81 9.18 -2.58
N ASP A 145 11.05 9.25 -1.27
CA ASP A 145 12.13 8.47 -0.67
C ASP A 145 11.66 7.07 -0.28
N LEU A 146 10.45 6.99 0.28
CA LEU A 146 9.84 5.75 0.74
C LEU A 146 8.40 5.64 0.22
N LEU A 147 8.07 4.47 -0.30
CA LEU A 147 6.72 4.08 -0.69
C LEU A 147 6.26 2.93 0.20
N CYS A 148 5.17 3.11 0.93
CA CYS A 148 4.50 2.07 1.72
C CYS A 148 3.16 1.75 1.06
N ILE A 149 2.89 0.48 0.77
CA ILE A 149 1.71 0.06 0.01
C ILE A 149 1.02 -1.13 0.69
N ASP A 150 -0.26 -0.95 0.98
CA ASP A 150 -1.17 -2.04 1.35
C ASP A 150 -2.50 -1.77 0.65
N LEU A 151 -2.69 -2.38 -0.52
CA LEU A 151 -3.85 -2.13 -1.38
C LEU A 151 -4.59 -3.43 -1.71
N GLN A 152 -4.35 -4.47 -0.93
CA GLN A 152 -5.09 -5.72 -0.97
C GLN A 152 -5.11 -6.29 -2.41
N GLY A 153 -3.92 -6.56 -2.95
CA GLY A 153 -3.68 -7.17 -4.26
C GLY A 153 -3.45 -6.19 -5.42
N TYR A 154 -3.63 -4.89 -5.21
CA TYR A 154 -3.48 -3.86 -6.27
C TYR A 154 -2.09 -3.20 -6.30
N GLU A 155 -1.11 -3.76 -5.59
CA GLU A 155 0.20 -3.16 -5.33
C GLU A 155 0.97 -2.89 -6.63
N LEU A 156 1.06 -3.90 -7.52
CA LEU A 156 1.78 -3.76 -8.78
C LEU A 156 1.19 -2.67 -9.68
N ASN A 157 -0.14 -2.52 -9.70
CA ASN A 157 -0.79 -1.47 -10.51
C ASN A 157 -0.55 -0.08 -9.91
N ALA A 158 -0.55 0.04 -8.58
CA ALA A 158 -0.18 1.27 -7.91
C ALA A 158 1.28 1.67 -8.22
N ILE A 159 2.22 0.72 -8.16
CA ILE A 159 3.63 0.94 -8.52
C ILE A 159 3.75 1.36 -9.99
N LYS A 160 3.06 0.68 -10.92
CA LYS A 160 3.03 1.05 -12.36
C LYS A 160 2.50 2.47 -12.60
N SER A 161 1.63 2.99 -11.74
CA SER A 161 1.10 4.35 -11.85
C SER A 161 2.15 5.45 -11.58
N LEU A 162 3.32 5.12 -11.02
CA LEU A 162 4.46 6.05 -10.89
C LEU A 162 5.13 6.36 -12.24
N GLY A 163 4.94 5.51 -13.24
CA GLY A 163 5.59 5.66 -14.55
C GLY A 163 7.10 5.89 -14.43
N VAL A 164 7.58 6.97 -15.03
CA VAL A 164 9.01 7.35 -15.02
C VAL A 164 9.53 7.75 -13.64
N HIS A 165 8.64 8.09 -12.69
CA HIS A 165 9.04 8.51 -11.35
C HIS A 165 9.48 7.35 -10.45
N LEU A 166 9.24 6.10 -10.83
CA LEU A 166 9.65 4.93 -10.05
C LEU A 166 11.17 4.90 -9.82
N HIS A 167 11.97 5.35 -10.79
CA HIS A 167 13.44 5.46 -10.64
C HIS A 167 13.89 6.44 -9.55
N LYS A 168 13.00 7.31 -9.05
CA LYS A 168 13.29 8.26 -7.97
C LYS A 168 13.03 7.67 -6.58
N VAL A 169 12.36 6.51 -6.50
CA VAL A 169 12.03 5.84 -5.24
C VAL A 169 13.24 5.06 -4.73
N LYS A 170 13.56 5.20 -3.45
CA LYS A 170 14.70 4.50 -2.81
C LYS A 170 14.28 3.19 -2.16
N TYR A 171 13.16 3.22 -1.45
CA TYR A 171 12.66 2.09 -0.68
C TYR A 171 11.17 1.86 -0.97
N ILE A 172 10.77 0.61 -1.10
CA ILE A 172 9.38 0.19 -1.20
C ILE A 172 9.12 -0.84 -0.10
N ILE A 173 8.13 -0.58 0.76
CA ILE A 173 7.54 -1.56 1.65
C ILE A 173 6.16 -1.87 1.11
N THR A 174 5.85 -3.14 0.86
CA THR A 174 4.57 -3.52 0.25
C THR A 174 4.11 -4.89 0.71
N GLU A 175 2.80 -5.06 0.87
CA GLU A 175 2.20 -6.39 0.97
C GLU A 175 2.48 -7.16 -0.34
N CYS A 176 2.70 -8.47 -0.21
CA CYS A 176 2.96 -9.40 -1.30
C CYS A 176 2.17 -10.68 -1.03
N SER A 177 1.81 -11.39 -2.09
CA SER A 177 1.19 -12.71 -1.98
C SER A 177 1.80 -13.68 -2.98
N ILE A 178 2.07 -14.94 -2.59
CA ILE A 178 2.50 -15.95 -3.57
C ILE A 178 1.32 -16.30 -4.50
N GLN A 179 0.13 -16.38 -3.91
CA GLN A 179 -1.15 -16.54 -4.56
C GLN A 179 -2.09 -15.49 -3.96
N SER A 180 -2.53 -14.55 -4.80
CA SER A 180 -3.42 -13.48 -4.35
C SER A 180 -4.78 -14.02 -3.95
N THR A 181 -5.31 -13.50 -2.84
CA THR A 181 -6.69 -13.71 -2.42
C THR A 181 -7.66 -12.71 -3.06
N TYR A 182 -7.17 -11.85 -3.96
CA TYR A 182 -7.97 -10.91 -4.74
C TYR A 182 -7.92 -11.28 -6.22
N THR A 183 -9.08 -11.25 -6.87
CA THR A 183 -9.20 -11.60 -8.28
C THR A 183 -8.39 -10.62 -9.12
N HIS A 184 -7.47 -11.15 -9.94
CA HIS A 184 -6.48 -10.37 -10.71
C HIS A 184 -5.46 -9.58 -9.86
N GLY A 185 -5.34 -9.91 -8.58
CA GLY A 185 -4.29 -9.34 -7.74
C GLY A 185 -2.91 -9.86 -8.13
N SER A 186 -1.90 -9.01 -7.99
CA SER A 186 -0.53 -9.37 -8.35
C SER A 186 0.05 -10.43 -7.42
N THR A 187 0.79 -11.36 -8.00
CA THR A 187 1.66 -12.27 -7.26
C THR A 187 2.99 -11.59 -6.91
N PHE A 188 3.69 -12.14 -5.91
CA PHE A 188 5.03 -11.73 -5.54
C PHE A 188 6.00 -11.88 -6.72
N GLU A 189 5.88 -12.95 -7.52
CA GLU A 189 6.75 -13.17 -8.68
C GLU A 189 6.59 -12.03 -9.71
N GLU A 190 5.35 -11.69 -10.08
CA GLU A 190 5.06 -10.57 -10.99
C GLU A 190 5.54 -9.23 -10.45
N LEU A 191 5.35 -8.98 -9.15
CA LEU A 191 5.77 -7.74 -8.50
C LEU A 191 7.31 -7.64 -8.43
N ASN A 192 7.98 -8.71 -8.01
CA ASN A 192 9.43 -8.80 -7.92
C ASN A 192 10.08 -8.64 -9.30
N ASP A 193 9.56 -9.32 -10.32
CA ASP A 193 10.10 -9.24 -11.69
C ASP A 193 9.99 -7.82 -12.25
N TYR A 194 8.83 -7.18 -12.07
CA TYR A 194 8.65 -5.78 -12.48
C TYR A 194 9.60 -4.85 -11.72
N LEU A 195 9.75 -5.00 -10.40
CA LEU A 195 10.64 -4.16 -9.61
C LEU A 195 12.13 -4.34 -9.98
N ASN A 196 12.54 -5.57 -10.34
CA ASN A 196 13.91 -5.84 -10.80
C ASN A 196 14.26 -5.06 -12.08
N GLU A 197 13.31 -4.81 -12.98
CA GLU A 197 13.52 -3.97 -14.17
C GLU A 197 13.91 -2.51 -13.81
N TYR A 198 13.57 -2.07 -12.60
CA TYR A 198 13.84 -0.74 -12.08
C TYR A 198 14.97 -0.71 -11.03
N ASN A 199 15.81 -1.76 -10.98
CA ASN A 199 16.93 -1.94 -10.05
C ASN A 199 16.53 -2.07 -8.57
N PHE A 200 15.26 -2.34 -8.29
CA PHE A 200 14.84 -2.73 -6.94
C PHE A 200 15.16 -4.19 -6.71
N VAL A 201 15.70 -4.49 -5.54
CA VAL A 201 16.02 -5.86 -5.12
C VAL A 201 15.24 -6.16 -3.85
N TYR A 202 14.60 -7.34 -3.81
CA TYR A 202 14.02 -7.88 -2.59
C TYR A 202 15.08 -7.97 -1.49
N HIS A 203 14.82 -7.34 -0.34
CA HIS A 203 15.74 -7.33 0.79
C HIS A 203 15.33 -8.30 1.89
N CYS A 204 14.10 -8.16 2.39
CA CYS A 204 13.55 -9.03 3.42
C CYS A 204 12.02 -8.99 3.47
N SER A 205 11.42 -9.92 4.21
CA SER A 205 9.99 -9.92 4.56
C SER A 205 9.72 -10.40 5.97
N ASN A 206 8.53 -10.07 6.49
CA ASN A 206 8.08 -10.50 7.82
C ASN A 206 7.85 -12.02 7.94
N ARG A 207 7.69 -12.70 6.80
CA ARG A 207 7.46 -14.14 6.72
C ARG A 207 8.72 -14.96 6.40
N PHE A 208 9.59 -14.45 5.53
CA PHE A 208 10.75 -15.19 5.02
C PHE A 208 12.10 -14.64 5.49
N GLY A 209 12.09 -13.56 6.28
CA GLY A 209 13.32 -12.87 6.70
C GLY A 209 14.10 -12.42 5.46
N ASN A 210 15.40 -12.72 5.40
CA ASN A 210 16.25 -12.36 4.25
C ASN A 210 16.25 -13.45 3.14
N GLN A 211 15.42 -14.48 3.26
CA GLN A 211 15.36 -15.56 2.27
C GLN A 211 14.35 -15.21 1.18
N PHE A 212 14.67 -15.55 -0.08
CA PHE A 212 13.75 -15.34 -1.18
C PHE A 212 12.46 -16.18 -0.99
N PRO A 213 11.26 -15.61 -1.19
CA PRO A 213 10.00 -16.32 -0.94
C PRO A 213 9.83 -17.62 -1.75
N HIS A 214 9.20 -18.62 -1.12
CA HIS A 214 8.94 -19.91 -1.76
C HIS A 214 7.71 -19.83 -2.68
N LEU A 215 7.94 -19.78 -4.00
CA LEU A 215 6.89 -19.57 -5.02
C LEU A 215 5.89 -20.73 -5.18
N ASN A 216 6.14 -21.87 -4.56
CA ASN A 216 5.28 -23.04 -4.59
C ASN A 216 4.22 -23.07 -3.48
N ILE A 217 4.19 -22.08 -2.57
CA ILE A 217 3.16 -21.96 -1.54
C ILE A 217 1.79 -21.77 -2.21
N ARG A 218 0.76 -22.34 -1.60
CA ARG A 218 -0.64 -22.27 -2.04
C ARG A 218 -1.53 -21.84 -0.88
N GLY A 219 -2.68 -21.29 -1.22
CA GLY A 219 -3.63 -20.76 -0.26
C GLY A 219 -3.25 -19.38 0.25
N PHE A 220 -3.71 -19.06 1.46
CA PHE A 220 -3.41 -17.77 2.10
C PHE A 220 -1.90 -17.57 2.25
N SER A 221 -1.37 -16.58 1.53
CA SER A 221 0.07 -16.44 1.32
C SER A 221 0.55 -14.99 1.33
N GLU A 222 -0.17 -14.12 2.03
CA GLU A 222 0.17 -12.71 2.23
C GLU A 222 1.37 -12.55 3.19
N PHE A 223 2.20 -11.53 2.94
CA PHE A 223 3.35 -11.12 3.74
C PHE A 223 3.85 -9.74 3.30
N ASP A 224 4.45 -8.97 4.21
CA ASP A 224 5.03 -7.67 3.91
C ASP A 224 6.49 -7.81 3.52
N SER A 225 6.94 -7.06 2.51
CA SER A 225 8.31 -7.11 2.00
C SER A 225 8.92 -5.73 1.85
N LEU A 226 10.23 -5.64 2.09
CA LEU A 226 11.06 -4.49 1.75
C LEU A 226 11.84 -4.75 0.47
N PHE A 227 11.76 -3.80 -0.46
CA PHE A 227 12.59 -3.71 -1.66
C PHE A 227 13.44 -2.43 -1.60
N ILE A 228 14.71 -2.55 -2.03
CA ILE A 228 15.68 -1.45 -2.01
C ILE A 228 16.20 -1.20 -3.42
N ASN A 229 16.20 0.05 -3.86
CA ASN A 229 16.82 0.48 -5.10
C ASN A 229 18.28 0.91 -4.85
N TYR A 230 19.21 -0.03 -5.02
CA TYR A 230 20.63 0.19 -4.81
C TYR A 230 21.28 1.21 -5.76
N SER A 231 20.58 1.65 -6.81
CA SER A 231 21.08 2.71 -7.71
C SER A 231 20.83 4.14 -7.18
N THR A 232 20.06 4.29 -6.10
CA THR A 232 19.60 5.59 -5.57
C THR A 232 20.07 5.91 -4.16
N ILE A 233 20.81 4.98 -3.53
CA ILE A 233 21.34 5.08 -2.16
C ILE A 233 22.86 5.12 -2.13
#